data_AF-A0AAE2SAH9-F1
#
_entry.id   AF-A0AAE2SAH9-F1
#
_cell.length_a   1.000
_cell.length_b   1.000
_cell.length_c   1.000
_cell.angle_alpha   90.00
_cell.angle_beta   90.00
_cell.angle_gamma   90.00
#
_symmetry.space_group_name_H-M   'P 1'
#
loop_
_entity.id
_entity.type
_entity.pdbx_description
1 polymer ?
#
loop_
_entity_poly.entity_id
_entity_poly.type
_entity_poly.pdbx_seq_one_letter_code
_entity_poly.pdbx_strand_id
1 'polypeptide(L)'
;MEARKKHTLIGFSLILFFFVMLGAVAASAYLPGFAGELGRMCLALITSPFLMETAIFFLALTLLFAINGWRRNREGDDWVALDENGVPVRDK
;
A
#
# COMPACT_ATOMS: atom_id res chain seq x y z
N MET A 1 -12.82 20.12 -6.18
CA MET A 1 -13.34 18.91 -6.86
C MET A 1 -12.31 18.33 -7.85
N GLU A 2 -11.65 19.17 -8.64
CA GLU A 2 -10.62 18.76 -9.63
C GLU A 2 -9.41 18.04 -9.03
N ALA A 3 -8.86 18.50 -7.90
CA ALA A 3 -7.73 17.84 -7.24
C ALA A 3 -8.06 16.40 -6.80
N ARG A 4 -9.25 16.16 -6.23
CA ARG A 4 -9.70 14.82 -5.83
C ARG A 4 -9.81 13.89 -7.03
N LYS A 5 -10.41 14.34 -8.14
CA LYS A 5 -10.49 13.57 -9.40
C LYS A 5 -9.10 13.22 -9.92
N LYS A 6 -8.16 14.17 -9.88
CA LYS A 6 -6.76 13.95 -10.29
C LYS A 6 -6.07 12.89 -9.44
N HIS A 7 -6.22 12.93 -8.11
CA HIS A 7 -5.66 11.90 -7.22
C HIS A 7 -6.26 10.51 -7.49
N THR A 8 -7.58 10.44 -7.69
CA THR A 8 -8.26 9.17 -8.04
C THR A 8 -7.77 8.63 -9.38
N LEU A 9 -7.61 9.49 -10.40
CA LEU A 9 -7.13 9.10 -11.72
C LEU A 9 -5.69 8.57 -11.67
N ILE A 10 -4.81 9.25 -10.94
CA ILE A 10 -3.41 8.82 -10.75
C ILE A 10 -3.39 7.45 -10.07
N GLY A 11 -4.14 7.28 -8.97
CA GLY A 11 -4.24 5.98 -8.29
C GLY A 11 -4.74 4.87 -9.21
N PHE A 12 -5.81 5.12 -9.97
CA PHE A 12 -6.34 4.16 -10.93
C PHE A 12 -5.33 3.81 -12.02
N SER A 13 -4.63 4.80 -12.59
CA SER A 13 -3.63 4.57 -13.64
C SER A 13 -2.46 3.73 -13.16
N LEU A 14 -2.01 3.92 -11.91
CA LEU A 14 -0.93 3.14 -11.32
C LEU A 14 -1.34 1.69 -11.11
N ILE A 15 -2.56 1.47 -10.60
CA ILE A 15 -3.12 0.12 -10.41
C ILE A 15 -3.26 -0.59 -11.76
N LEU A 16 -3.83 0.08 -12.76
CA LEU A 16 -4.00 -0.48 -14.10
C LEU A 16 -2.65 -0.84 -14.72
N PHE A 17 -1.68 0.07 -14.67
CA PHE A 17 -0.34 -0.17 -15.19
C PHE A 17 0.32 -1.38 -14.51
N PHE A 18 0.21 -1.49 -13.19
CA PHE A 18 0.75 -2.62 -12.44
C PHE A 18 0.17 -3.96 -12.90
N PHE A 19 -1.16 -4.06 -13.06
CA PHE A 19 -1.79 -5.30 -13.51
C PHE A 19 -1.48 -5.64 -14.98
N VAL A 20 -1.37 -4.64 -15.85
CA VAL A 20 -0.93 -4.84 -17.24
C VAL A 20 0.50 -5.39 -17.27
N MET A 21 1.41 -4.84 -16.47
CA MET A 21 2.79 -5.32 -16.38
C MET A 21 2.87 -6.74 -15.81
N LEU A 22 2.10 -7.05 -14.77
CA LEU A 22 2.01 -8.42 -14.24
C LEU A 22 1.49 -9.40 -15.29
N GLY A 23 0.44 -9.02 -16.03
CA GLY A 23 -0.10 -9.82 -17.13
C GLY A 23 0.94 -10.04 -18.24
N ALA A 24 1.71 -9.01 -18.58
CA ALA A 24 2.79 -9.11 -19.56
C ALA A 24 3.92 -10.06 -19.10
N VAL A 25 4.33 -9.99 -17.83
CA VAL A 25 5.32 -10.92 -17.26
C VAL A 25 4.79 -12.35 -17.28
N ALA A 26 3.55 -12.57 -16.86
CA ALA A 26 2.91 -13.88 -16.90
C ALA A 26 2.79 -14.42 -18.33
N ALA A 27 2.40 -13.59 -19.30
CA ALA A 27 2.34 -13.95 -20.71
C ALA A 27 3.74 -14.28 -21.27
N SER A 28 4.76 -13.51 -20.88
CA SER A 28 6.13 -13.72 -21.34
C SER A 28 6.68 -15.08 -20.94
N ALA A 29 6.23 -15.65 -19.81
CA ALA A 29 6.64 -16.97 -19.33
C ALA A 29 6.31 -18.12 -20.31
N TYR A 30 5.35 -17.92 -21.22
CA TYR A 30 4.95 -18.86 -22.26
C TYR A 30 5.71 -18.69 -23.59
N LEU A 31 6.52 -17.64 -23.73
CA LEU A 31 7.34 -17.44 -24.92
C LEU A 31 8.55 -18.39 -24.92
N PRO A 32 9.03 -18.81 -26.11
CA PRO A 32 10.28 -19.55 -26.22
C PRO A 32 11.50 -18.62 -26.04
N GLY A 33 12.64 -19.21 -25.68
CA GLY A 33 13.92 -18.51 -25.56
C GLY A 33 14.06 -17.64 -24.31
N PHE A 34 14.94 -16.64 -24.39
CA PHE A 34 15.33 -15.79 -23.26
C PHE A 34 14.14 -15.08 -22.59
N ALA A 35 13.19 -14.56 -23.39
CA ALA A 35 12.02 -13.88 -22.85
C ALA A 35 11.15 -14.80 -21.97
N GLY A 36 11.03 -16.08 -22.35
CA GLY A 36 10.36 -17.10 -21.56
C GLY A 36 11.02 -17.40 -20.23
N GLU A 37 12.34 -17.55 -20.25
CA GLU A 37 13.12 -17.83 -19.05
C GLU A 37 13.10 -16.66 -18.08
N LEU A 38 13.28 -15.43 -18.59
CA LEU A 38 13.15 -14.21 -17.80
C LEU A 38 11.75 -14.07 -17.20
N GLY A 39 10.70 -14.30 -18.00
CA GLY A 39 9.31 -14.27 -17.55
C GLY A 39 9.02 -15.25 -16.41
N ARG A 40 9.49 -16.50 -16.53
CA ARG A 40 9.36 -17.52 -15.48
C ARG A 40 10.14 -17.15 -14.22
N MET A 41 11.36 -16.63 -14.36
CA MET A 41 12.17 -16.20 -13.22
C MET A 41 11.51 -15.04 -12.47
N CYS A 42 11.03 -14.03 -13.19
CA CYS A 42 10.30 -12.91 -12.60
C CYS A 42 9.00 -13.37 -11.93
N LEU A 43 8.25 -14.26 -12.57
CA LEU A 43 7.01 -14.80 -11.99
C LEU A 43 7.31 -15.56 -10.70
N ALA A 44 8.30 -16.46 -10.71
CA ALA A 44 8.71 -17.22 -9.52
C ALA A 44 9.17 -16.32 -8.37
N LEU A 45 9.86 -15.21 -8.68
CA LEU A 45 10.25 -14.22 -7.68
C LEU A 45 9.01 -13.52 -7.10
N ILE A 46 8.12 -12.99 -7.95
CA ILE A 46 6.94 -12.24 -7.52
C ILE A 46 5.96 -13.12 -6.73
N THR A 47 5.82 -14.40 -7.10
CA THR A 47 4.98 -15.38 -6.38
C THR A 47 5.73 -16.13 -5.29
N SER A 48 6.97 -15.74 -4.99
CA SER A 48 7.71 -16.36 -3.89
C SER A 48 6.96 -16.08 -2.58
N PRO A 49 6.88 -17.07 -1.66
CA PRO A 49 6.16 -16.89 -0.40
C PRO A 49 6.67 -15.65 0.32
N PHE A 50 7.99 -15.57 0.53
CA PHE A 50 8.62 -14.47 1.26
C PHE A 50 8.19 -13.08 0.75
N LEU A 51 8.21 -12.85 -0.58
CA LEU A 51 7.82 -11.55 -1.13
C LEU A 51 6.31 -11.30 -1.02
N MET A 52 5.48 -12.33 -1.24
CA MET A 52 4.03 -12.20 -1.08
C MET A 52 3.64 -11.87 0.36
N GLU A 53 4.19 -12.59 1.34
CA GLU A 53 3.90 -12.36 2.75
C GLU A 53 4.42 -10.99 3.21
N THR A 54 5.63 -10.61 2.78
CA THR A 54 6.22 -9.30 3.11
C THR A 54 5.39 -8.15 2.50
N ALA A 55 4.90 -8.31 1.26
CA ALA A 55 4.04 -7.33 0.62
C ALA A 55 2.70 -7.17 1.37
N ILE A 56 2.08 -8.28 1.80
CA ILE A 56 0.86 -8.25 2.60
C ILE A 56 1.10 -7.57 3.95
N PHE A 57 2.23 -7.87 4.61
CA PHE A 57 2.61 -7.23 5.86
C PHE A 57 2.73 -5.70 5.70
N PHE A 58 3.45 -5.22 4.69
CA PHE A 58 3.59 -3.78 4.45
C PHE A 58 2.28 -3.12 4.02
N LEU A 59 1.44 -3.81 3.26
CA LEU A 59 0.10 -3.32 2.91
C LEU A 59 -0.76 -3.15 4.18
N ALA A 60 -0.77 -4.15 5.06
CA ALA A 60 -1.50 -4.12 6.32
C ALA A 60 -0.98 -3.00 7.23
N LEU A 61 0.34 -2.84 7.34
CA LEU A 61 0.97 -1.78 8.14
C LEU A 61 0.63 -0.39 7.60
N THR A 62 0.67 -0.22 6.27
CA THR A 62 0.30 1.04 5.62
C THR A 62 -1.17 1.37 5.86
N LEU A 63 -2.06 0.37 5.74
CA LEU A 63 -3.49 0.54 6.01
C LEU A 63 -3.74 0.88 7.48
N LEU A 64 -3.04 0.21 8.41
CA LEU A 64 -3.11 0.50 9.84
C LEU A 64 -2.78 1.97 10.10
N PHE A 65 -1.68 2.49 9.58
CA PHE A 65 -1.32 3.90 9.74
C PHE A 65 -2.29 4.85 9.05
N ALA A 66 -2.76 4.51 7.83
CA ALA A 66 -3.72 5.33 7.10
C ALA A 66 -5.06 5.46 7.86
N ILE A 67 -5.58 4.35 8.39
CA ILE A 67 -6.84 4.35 9.16
C ILE A 67 -6.66 5.11 10.47
N ASN A 68 -5.57 4.86 11.21
CA ASN A 68 -5.32 5.58 12.46
C ASN A 68 -5.11 7.08 12.24
N GLY A 69 -4.39 7.46 11.18
CA GLY A 69 -4.24 8.86 10.78
C GLY A 69 -5.56 9.50 10.38
N TRP A 70 -6.40 8.80 9.62
CA TRP A 70 -7.74 9.26 9.28
C TRP A 70 -8.64 9.43 10.52
N ARG A 71 -8.59 8.47 11.46
CA ARG A 71 -9.31 8.52 12.73
C ARG A 71 -8.88 9.74 13.55
N ARG A 72 -7.57 9.93 13.75
CA ARG A 72 -7.00 11.08 14.49
C ARG A 72 -7.39 12.42 13.87
N ASN A 73 -7.40 12.52 12.54
CA ASN A 73 -7.83 13.73 11.85
C ASN A 73 -9.34 14.02 11.98
N ARG A 74 -10.17 12.99 12.21
CA ARG A 74 -11.63 13.14 12.32
C ARG A 74 -12.11 13.31 13.76
N GLU A 75 -11.55 12.54 14.69
CA GLU A 75 -11.98 12.45 16.09
C GLU A 75 -11.15 13.37 17.01
N GLY A 76 -10.04 13.92 16.51
CA GLY A 76 -9.11 14.71 17.30
C GLY A 76 -8.10 13.81 18.03
N ASP A 77 -7.27 14.44 18.87
CA ASP A 77 -6.31 13.72 19.69
C ASP A 77 -6.98 13.23 20.98
N ASP A 78 -7.07 11.91 21.16
CA ASP A 78 -7.52 11.28 22.41
C ASP A 78 -6.48 11.41 23.54
N TRP A 79 -5.35 12.11 23.32
CA TRP A 79 -4.36 12.33 24.37
C TRP A 79 -4.89 13.33 25.38
N VAL A 80 -4.95 12.89 26.62
CA VAL A 80 -5.18 13.75 27.76
C VAL A 80 -3.86 14.39 28.15
N ALA A 81 -3.77 15.72 28.11
CA ALA A 81 -2.64 16.42 28.70
C ALA A 81 -2.70 16.18 30.22
N LEU A 82 -1.59 15.73 30.81
CA LEU A 82 -1.48 15.57 32.26
C LEU A 82 -0.69 16.75 32.82
N ASP A 83 -1.11 17.26 33.98
CA ASP A 83 -0.31 18.21 34.72
C ASP A 83 0.92 17.53 35.37
N GLU A 84 1.76 18.32 36.02
CA GLU A 84 2.93 17.86 36.78
C GLU A 84 2.59 16.86 37.92
N ASN A 85 1.31 16.74 38.29
CA ASN A 85 0.78 15.84 39.31
C ASN A 85 0.02 14.63 38.71
N GLY A 86 0.01 14.48 37.38
CA GLY A 86 -0.69 13.38 36.70
C GLY A 86 -2.21 13.57 36.59
N VAL A 87 -2.73 14.79 36.76
CA VAL A 87 -4.16 15.10 36.67
C VAL A 87 -4.52 15.50 35.23
N PRO A 88 -5.63 14.96 34.66
CA PRO A 88 -6.15 15.37 33.36
C PRO A 88 -6.43 16.88 33.25
N VAL A 89 -5.78 17.55 32.32
CA VAL A 89 -6.05 18.96 31.97
C VAL A 89 -6.68 18.99 30.58
N ARG A 90 -7.87 19.61 30.46
CA ARG A 90 -8.46 19.91 29.16
C ARG A 90 -7.76 21.13 28.57
N ASP A 91 -7.02 20.95 27.48
CA ASP A 91 -6.66 22.09 26.63
C ASP A 91 -7.94 22.71 26.05
N LYS A 92 -8.04 24.03 26.09
CA LYS A 92 -9.17 24.79 25.55
C LYS A 92 -9.06 24.96 24.04
#